data_AF-A0A418KPX5-F1
#
_entry.id   AF-A0A418KPX5-F1
#
_cell.length_a   1.000
_cell.length_b   1.000
_cell.length_c   1.000
_cell.angle_alpha   90.00
_cell.angle_beta   90.00
_cell.angle_gamma   90.00
#
_symmetry.space_group_name_H-M   'P 1'
#
loop_
_entity.id
_entity.type
_entity.pdbx_description
1 polymer ?
#
loop_
_entity_poly.entity_id
_entity_poly.type
_entity_poly.pdbx_seq_one_letter_code
_entity_poly.pdbx_strand_id
1 'polypeptide(L)' 'MKITIRHVVVQHRIADSVVIDDQEKYHRVGHHPADGWHCHTCNSSRCPTIAAVHDVVTPMEDA' A
#
# COMPACT_ATOMS: atom_id res chain seq x y z
N MET A 1 -11.10 -10.13 -2.91
CA MET A 1 -9.73 -10.25 -3.44
C MET A 1 -8.84 -10.68 -2.30
N LYS A 2 -8.10 -11.78 -2.46
CA LYS A 2 -7.10 -12.19 -1.46
C LYS A 2 -5.83 -11.38 -1.73
N ILE A 3 -5.27 -10.77 -0.70
CA ILE A 3 -3.99 -10.06 -0.80
C ILE A 3 -3.10 -10.54 0.34
N THR A 4 -1.83 -10.77 0.04
CA THR A 4 -0.81 -11.00 1.06
C THR A 4 0.09 -9.79 1.14
N ILE A 5 0.15 -9.15 2.30
CA ILE A 5 1.08 -8.04 2.56
C ILE A 5 2.40 -8.66 3.02
N ARG A 6 3.47 -8.48 2.23
CA ARG A 6 4.78 -9.06 2.57
C ARG A 6 5.53 -8.23 3.60
N HIS A 7 5.51 -6.92 3.41
CA HIS A 7 6.07 -5.96 4.34
C HIS A 7 5.39 -4.61 4.18
N VAL A 8 5.37 -3.88 5.28
CA VAL A 8 4.94 -2.49 5.39
C VAL A 8 6.02 -1.77 6.18
N VAL A 9 6.52 -0.67 5.63
CA VAL A 9 7.41 0.25 6.34
C VAL A 9 6.68 1.57 6.45
N VAL A 10 6.53 2.07 7.66
CA VAL A 10 5.93 3.39 7.94
C VAL A 10 6.97 4.24 8.66
N GLN A 11 7.25 5.42 8.13
CA GLN A 11 8.15 6.39 8.77
C GLN A 11 7.73 7.81 8.40
N HIS A 12 7.63 8.72 9.38
CA HIS A 12 7.27 10.13 9.14
C HIS A 12 6.01 10.32 8.26
N ARG A 13 4.96 9.49 8.44
CA ARG A 13 3.72 9.49 7.64
C ARG A 13 3.91 9.13 6.15
N ILE A 14 5.02 8.48 5.84
CA ILE A 14 5.29 7.86 4.54
C ILE A 14 5.15 6.36 4.73
N ALA A 15 4.39 5.71 3.85
CA ALA A 15 4.29 4.26 3.80
C ALA A 15 4.89 3.71 2.51
N ASP A 16 5.62 2.62 2.61
CA ASP A 16 6.05 1.80 1.46
C ASP A 16 5.71 0.34 1.75
N SER A 17 5.06 -0.33 0.81
CA SER A 17 4.55 -1.68 1.00
C SER A 17 4.69 -2.50 -0.27
N VAL A 18 4.97 -3.79 -0.08
CA VAL A 18 4.90 -4.78 -1.14
C VAL A 18 3.80 -5.78 -0.83
N VAL A 19 2.89 -5.92 -1.78
CA VAL A 19 1.74 -6.82 -1.68
C VAL A 19 1.70 -7.77 -2.86
N ILE A 20 1.18 -8.97 -2.61
CA ILE A 20 0.91 -9.97 -3.64
C ILE A 20 -0.61 -10.12 -3.75
N ASP A 21 -1.15 -9.96 -4.97
CA ASP A 21 -2.58 -10.18 -5.22
C ASP A 21 -2.93 -11.67 -5.42
N ASP A 22 -4.19 -11.96 -5.74
CA ASP A 22 -4.69 -13.32 -5.97
C ASP A 22 -4.20 -13.94 -7.29
N GLN A 23 -3.59 -13.14 -8.16
CA GLN A 23 -2.92 -13.59 -9.39
C GLN A 23 -1.42 -13.80 -9.19
N GLU A 24 -0.95 -13.81 -7.93
CA GLU A 24 0.46 -13.88 -7.54
C GLU A 24 1.31 -12.71 -8.07
N LYS A 25 0.68 -11.60 -8.46
CA LYS A 25 1.39 -10.42 -8.96
C LYS A 25 1.83 -9.53 -7.80
N TYR A 26 3.06 -9.06 -7.91
CA TYR A 26 3.66 -8.11 -6.97
C TYR A 26 3.24 -6.67 -7.27
N HIS A 27 2.72 -5.99 -6.27
CA HIS A 27 2.43 -4.56 -6.32
C HIS A 27 3.24 -3.81 -5.26
N ARG A 28 3.88 -2.72 -5.68
CA ARG A 28 4.46 -1.76 -4.76
C ARG A 28 3.46 -0.63 -4.54
N VAL A 29 3.00 -0.48 -3.31
CA VAL A 29 2.02 0.54 -2.90
C VAL A 29 2.72 1.48 -1.92
N GLY A 30 2.64 2.78 -2.19
CA GLY A 30 3.20 3.81 -1.34
C GLY A 30 2.14 4.83 -0.91
N HIS A 31 2.41 5.50 0.19
CA HIS A 31 1.71 6.70 0.64
C HIS A 31 2.73 7.80 0.89
N HIS A 32 2.48 8.99 0.35
CA HIS A 32 3.24 10.20 0.66
C HIS A 32 2.27 11.34 0.99
N PRO A 33 2.49 12.16 2.05
CA PRO A 33 1.53 13.18 2.45
C PRO A 33 1.19 14.23 1.38
N ALA A 34 2.10 14.48 0.43
CA ALA A 34 1.86 15.43 -0.65
C ALA A 34 1.10 14.81 -1.84
N ASP A 35 1.25 13.51 -2.07
CA ASP A 35 0.80 12.83 -3.29
C ASP A 35 -0.35 11.84 -3.02
N GLY A 36 -0.61 11.53 -1.76
CA GLY A 36 -1.56 10.52 -1.33
C GLY A 36 -1.07 9.10 -1.60
N TRP A 37 -2.03 8.20 -1.79
CA TRP A 37 -1.76 6.78 -2.04
C TRP A 37 -1.57 6.48 -3.53
N HIS A 38 -0.57 5.67 -3.84
CA HIS A 38 -0.27 5.27 -5.21
C HIS A 38 0.23 3.83 -5.31
N CYS A 39 -0.22 3.11 -6.33
CA CYS A 39 0.39 1.85 -6.72
C CYS A 39 1.38 2.11 -7.86
N HIS A 40 2.67 1.93 -7.59
CA HIS A 40 3.74 2.15 -8.56
C HIS A 40 3.77 1.08 -9.64
N THR A 41 3.33 -0.15 -9.34
CA THR A 41 3.27 -1.23 -10.35
C THR A 41 2.18 -0.98 -11.39
N CYS A 42 1.00 -0.53 -10.96
CA CYS A 42 -0.10 -0.17 -11.86
C CYS A 42 0.01 1.26 -12.39
N ASN A 43 0.94 2.05 -11.86
CA ASN A 43 1.03 3.49 -12.03
C ASN A 43 -0.34 4.19 -11.86
N SER A 44 -1.03 3.91 -10.77
CA SER A 44 -2.41 4.39 -10.54
C SER A 44 -2.73 4.56 -9.07
N SER A 45 -3.47 5.61 -8.75
CA SER A 45 -4.07 5.87 -7.42
C SER A 45 -5.40 5.13 -7.19
N ARG A 46 -5.88 4.38 -8.19
CA ARG A 46 -7.13 3.59 -8.13
C ARG A 46 -6.89 2.08 -8.13
N CYS A 47 -5.67 1.64 -7.84
CA CYS A 47 -5.36 0.23 -7.76
C CYS A 47 -6.09 -0.40 -6.55
N PRO A 48 -6.82 -1.52 -6.71
CA PRO A 48 -7.53 -2.18 -5.60
C PRO A 48 -6.64 -2.58 -4.43
N THR A 49 -5.33 -2.77 -4.66
CA THR A 49 -4.36 -3.11 -3.61
C THR A 49 -4.09 -1.97 -2.65
N ILE A 50 -4.35 -0.71 -3.04
CA ILE A 50 -4.18 0.47 -2.19
C ILE A 50 -5.06 0.38 -0.95
N ALA A 51 -6.35 0.04 -1.12
CA ALA A 51 -7.30 -0.01 -0.01
C ALA A 51 -6.84 -0.99 1.08
N ALA A 52 -6.32 -2.15 0.69
CA ALA A 52 -5.85 -3.14 1.65
C ALA A 52 -4.60 -2.71 2.42
N VAL A 53 -3.71 -1.92 1.82
CA VAL A 53 -2.54 -1.38 2.53
C VAL A 53 -2.97 -0.23 3.44
N HIS A 54 -3.83 0.65 2.95
CA HIS A 54 -4.38 1.77 3.73
C HIS A 54 -5.02 1.28 5.04
N ASP A 55 -5.88 0.27 4.99
CA ASP A 55 -6.58 -0.26 6.17
C ASP A 55 -5.62 -0.83 7.24
N VAL A 56 -4.40 -1.21 6.86
CA VAL A 56 -3.36 -1.70 7.78
C VAL A 56 -2.46 -0.57 8.30
N VAL A 57 -2.19 0.44 7.46
CA VAL A 57 -1.27 1.54 7.78
C VAL A 57 -1.93 2.62 8.63
N THR A 58 -3.17 3.03 8.35
CA THR A 58 -3.82 4.14 9.08
C THR A 58 -3.81 3.92 10.59
N PRO A 59 -4.12 2.72 11.13
CA PRO A 59 -4.03 2.47 12.57
C PRO A 59 -2.60 2.56 13.14
N MET A 60 -1.56 2.39 12.32
CA MET A 60 -0.15 2.48 12.74
C MET A 60 0.35 3.93 12.80
N GLU A 61 -0.23 4.84 12.01
CA GLU A 61 0.14 6.25 12.03
C GLU A 61 -0.43 7.01 13.24
N ASP A 62 -1.53 6.50 13.81
CA ASP A 62 -2.22 7.06 14.98
C ASP A 62 -1.76 6.44 16.33
N ALA A 63 -0.86 5.46 16.31
CA ALA A 63 -0.36 4.73 17.49
C ALA A 63 0.97 5.32 18.03
#